data_AF-A0A0B6AYD4-F1
#
_entry.id   AF-A0A0B6AYD4-F1
#
_cell.length_a   1.000
_cell.length_b   1.000
_cell.length_c   1.000
_cell.angle_alpha   90.00
_cell.angle_beta   90.00
_cell.angle_gamma   90.00
#
_symmetry.space_group_name_H-M   'P 1'
#
loop_
_entity.id
_entity.type
_entity.pdbx_description
1 polymer ?
#
loop_
_entity_poly.entity_id
_entity_poly.type
_entity_poly.pdbx_seq_one_letter_code
_entity_poly.pdbx_strand_id
1 'polypeptide(L)'
;MVTEDLTPFTLVKDLIVLPTPCNDVVYYPANLATLGIQGKYSVFQTLSRKSGLAYIAITQPDTAKFILAGSRNSMNELYQSIPWPDYEITNKDHTFYYKTAPSFQALKDYFNNLKKQ
;
A
#
# COMPACT_ATOMS: atom_id res chain seq x y z
N MET A 1 28.37 9.15 -10.73
CA MET A 1 27.09 8.47 -10.45
C MET A 1 26.40 9.27 -9.37
N VAL A 2 25.31 9.95 -9.71
CA VAL A 2 24.41 10.54 -8.71
C VAL A 2 23.54 9.39 -8.25
N THR A 3 23.73 8.91 -7.03
CA THR A 3 22.74 8.06 -6.36
C THR A 3 21.49 8.92 -6.20
N GLU A 4 20.46 8.66 -6.99
CA GLU A 4 19.13 9.22 -6.74
C GLU A 4 18.80 8.96 -5.27
N ASP A 5 18.51 10.03 -4.54
CA ASP A 5 18.19 10.01 -3.12
C ASP A 5 17.01 9.06 -2.90
N LEU A 6 17.32 7.82 -2.49
CA LEU A 6 16.35 6.91 -1.91
C LEU A 6 15.80 7.61 -0.67
N THR A 7 14.59 8.15 -0.76
CA THR A 7 13.90 8.75 0.39
C THR A 7 13.95 7.76 1.55
N PRO A 8 14.67 8.05 2.64
CA PRO A 8 14.77 7.12 3.75
C PRO A 8 13.41 6.99 4.41
N PHE A 9 12.91 5.77 4.50
CA PHE A 9 11.70 5.49 5.27
C PHE A 9 11.94 5.80 6.74
N THR A 10 10.95 6.42 7.38
CA THR A 10 10.98 6.56 8.84
C THR A 10 10.36 5.31 9.47
N LEU A 11 11.17 4.57 10.21
CA LEU A 11 10.75 3.39 10.97
C LEU A 11 10.29 3.80 12.37
N VAL A 12 9.08 3.40 12.76
CA VAL A 12 8.53 3.53 14.11
C VAL A 12 8.19 2.14 14.63
N LYS A 13 9.07 1.58 15.47
CA LYS A 13 9.03 0.15 15.88
C LYS A 13 9.17 -0.76 14.65
N ASP A 14 8.16 -1.59 14.36
CA ASP A 14 8.13 -2.48 13.18
C ASP A 14 7.25 -1.94 12.05
N LEU A 15 6.94 -0.64 12.09
CA LEU A 15 6.06 0.02 11.13
C LEU A 15 6.82 1.10 10.37
N ILE A 16 6.51 1.26 9.09
CA ILE A 16 7.02 2.31 8.23
C ILE A 16 5.97 3.41 8.12
N VAL A 17 6.43 4.65 8.30
CA VAL A 17 5.65 5.87 8.08
C VAL A 17 5.39 6.04 6.58
N LEU A 18 4.12 6.27 6.23
CA LEU A 18 3.68 6.59 4.88
C LEU A 18 2.86 7.89 4.91
N PRO A 19 3.45 9.02 4.50
CA PRO A 19 2.74 10.30 4.45
C PRO A 19 1.63 10.29 3.40
N THR A 20 0.40 10.62 3.80
CA THR A 20 -0.74 10.65 2.88
C THR A 20 -0.80 11.97 2.09
N PRO A 21 -1.49 11.99 0.93
CA PRO A 21 -1.67 13.21 0.13
C PRO A 21 -2.38 14.37 0.86
N CYS A 22 -3.11 14.09 1.95
CA CYS A 22 -3.80 15.11 2.74
C CYS A 22 -2.99 15.63 3.94
N ASN A 23 -1.67 15.41 3.94
CA ASN A 23 -0.75 15.73 5.03
C ASN A 23 -1.20 15.09 6.37
N ASP A 24 -1.62 13.83 6.30
CA ASP A 24 -1.77 12.92 7.43
C ASP A 24 -0.67 11.85 7.36
N VAL A 25 -0.59 10.99 8.37
CA VAL A 25 0.37 9.89 8.40
C VAL A 25 -0.34 8.58 8.66
N VAL A 26 -0.07 7.59 7.82
CA VAL A 26 -0.47 6.19 8.03
C VAL A 26 0.77 5.31 8.18
N TYR A 27 0.56 4.10 8.66
CA TYR A 27 1.63 3.16 8.97
C TYR A 27 1.35 1.82 8.29
N TYR A 28 2.41 1.15 7.83
CA TYR A 28 2.34 -0.22 7.32
C TYR A 28 3.52 -1.06 7.81
N PRO A 29 3.41 -2.40 7.87
CA PRO A 29 4.47 -3.24 8.44
C PRO A 29 5.77 -3.17 7.64
N ALA A 30 6.91 -3.08 8.34
CA ALA A 30 8.24 -3.16 7.72
C ALA A 30 8.44 -4.48 6.96
N ASN A 31 7.87 -5.58 7.46
CA ASN A 31 7.87 -6.88 6.77
C ASN A 31 7.27 -6.79 5.35
N LEU A 32 6.28 -5.91 5.15
CA LEU A 32 5.65 -5.71 3.83
C LEU A 32 6.59 -4.96 2.87
N ALA A 33 7.41 -4.03 3.37
CA ALA A 33 8.46 -3.39 2.57
C ALA A 33 9.56 -4.39 2.16
N THR A 34 9.97 -5.28 3.07
CA THR A 34 10.91 -6.36 2.74
C THR A 34 10.40 -7.24 1.61
N LEU A 35 9.08 -7.55 1.59
CA LEU A 35 8.46 -8.28 0.48
C LEU A 35 8.51 -7.48 -0.83
N GLY A 36 8.31 -6.17 -0.78
CA GLY A 36 8.48 -5.26 -1.93
C GLY A 36 9.89 -5.33 -2.53
N ILE A 37 10.93 -5.29 -1.68
CA ILE A 37 12.34 -5.42 -2.10
C ILE A 37 12.60 -6.79 -2.76
N GLN A 38 11.93 -7.85 -2.28
CA GLN A 38 12.00 -9.20 -2.85
C GLN A 38 11.17 -9.37 -4.14
N GLY A 39 10.60 -8.30 -4.70
CA GLY A 39 9.81 -8.35 -5.92
C GLY A 39 8.40 -8.91 -5.72
N LYS A 40 7.86 -8.89 -4.49
CA LYS A 40 6.45 -9.19 -4.22
C LYS A 40 5.66 -7.89 -4.14
N TYR A 41 4.67 -7.78 -5.01
CA TYR A 41 3.90 -6.55 -5.20
C TYR A 41 2.61 -6.63 -4.38
N SER A 42 2.62 -6.00 -3.22
CA SER A 42 1.50 -6.04 -2.29
C SER A 42 0.57 -4.85 -2.50
N VAL A 43 -0.71 -5.04 -2.20
CA VAL A 43 -1.73 -4.00 -2.20
C VAL A 43 -2.45 -4.00 -0.87
N PHE A 44 -2.68 -2.84 -0.28
CA PHE A 44 -3.39 -2.70 0.98
C PHE A 44 -4.25 -1.44 0.97
N GLN A 45 -5.28 -1.45 1.80
CA GLN A 45 -6.10 -0.28 2.07
C GLN A 45 -5.68 0.41 3.37
N THR A 46 -5.85 1.73 3.43
CA THR A 46 -5.61 2.51 4.64
C THR A 46 -6.52 3.73 4.70
N LEU A 47 -6.65 4.32 5.88
CA LEU A 47 -7.57 5.41 6.16
C LEU A 47 -6.83 6.57 6.82
N SER A 48 -6.95 7.77 6.24
CA SER A 48 -6.56 9.00 6.91
C SER A 48 -7.57 9.34 8.00
N ARG A 49 -7.09 9.50 9.23
CA ARG A 49 -7.92 9.97 10.35
C ARG A 49 -8.24 11.45 10.25
N LYS A 50 -7.35 12.24 9.63
CA LYS A 50 -7.51 13.67 9.44
C LYS A 50 -8.63 14.03 8.46
N SER A 51 -8.67 13.35 7.31
CA SER A 51 -9.61 13.67 6.22
C SER A 51 -10.79 12.72 6.12
N GLY A 52 -10.72 11.54 6.74
CA GLY A 52 -11.70 10.47 6.55
C GLY A 52 -11.59 9.76 5.20
N LEU A 53 -10.66 10.17 4.33
CA LEU A 53 -10.41 9.51 3.05
C LEU A 53 -9.71 8.17 3.27
N ALA A 54 -10.16 7.18 2.51
CA ALA A 54 -9.47 5.91 2.36
C ALA A 54 -8.60 5.92 1.11
N TYR A 55 -7.56 5.11 1.12
CA TYR A 55 -6.58 5.00 0.05
C TYR A 55 -6.28 3.53 -0.25
N ILE A 56 -6.01 3.26 -1.52
CA ILE A 56 -5.32 2.03 -1.93
C ILE A 56 -3.86 2.36 -2.16
N ALA A 57 -3.00 1.60 -1.51
CA ALA A 57 -1.56 1.69 -1.63
C ALA A 57 -0.97 0.39 -2.19
N ILE A 58 0.12 0.53 -2.93
CA ILE A 58 0.89 -0.59 -3.47
C ILE A 58 2.31 -0.54 -2.92
N THR A 59 2.92 -1.69 -2.65
CA THR A 59 4.35 -1.75 -2.33
C THR A 59 5.19 -1.88 -3.61
N GLN A 60 6.26 -1.12 -3.66
CA GLN A 60 7.34 -1.19 -4.64
C GLN A 60 8.66 -1.43 -3.88
N PRO A 61 9.74 -1.85 -4.56
CA PRO A 61 11.03 -2.10 -3.91
C PRO A 61 11.57 -0.90 -3.13
N ASP A 62 11.28 0.30 -3.60
CA ASP A 62 11.73 1.58 -3.06
C ASP A 62 10.80 2.17 -2.01
N THR A 63 9.46 2.00 -2.13
CA THR A 63 8.45 2.52 -1.20
C THR A 63 7.03 2.02 -1.46
N ALA A 64 6.14 2.26 -0.52
CA ALA A 64 4.71 2.17 -0.76
C ALA A 64 4.19 3.48 -1.40
N LYS A 65 3.31 3.37 -2.40
CA LYS A 65 2.71 4.52 -3.10
C LYS A 65 1.20 4.42 -3.11
N PHE A 66 0.53 5.55 -2.86
CA PHE A 66 -0.92 5.66 -3.03
C PHE A 66 -1.28 5.74 -4.51
N ILE A 67 -2.26 4.95 -4.93
CA ILE A 67 -2.69 4.89 -6.32
C ILE A 67 -4.13 5.34 -6.54
N LEU A 68 -4.97 5.24 -5.51
CA LEU A 68 -6.36 5.64 -5.51
C LEU A 68 -6.72 6.22 -4.13
N ALA A 69 -7.65 7.17 -4.12
CA ALA A 69 -8.21 7.79 -2.93
C ALA A 69 -9.72 7.94 -3.11
N GLY A 70 -10.49 7.82 -2.02
CA GLY A 70 -11.94 7.99 -2.07
C GLY A 70 -12.61 7.80 -0.72
N SER A 71 -13.93 7.61 -0.76
CA SER A 71 -14.72 7.29 0.44
C SER A 71 -14.29 5.92 0.99
N ARG A 72 -14.50 5.70 2.30
CA ARG A 72 -14.22 4.41 2.94
C ARG A 72 -14.94 3.26 2.24
N ASN A 73 -16.23 3.43 1.90
CA ASN A 73 -17.03 2.38 1.29
C ASN A 73 -16.51 2.06 -0.12
N SER A 74 -16.29 3.09 -0.94
CA SER A 74 -15.79 2.90 -2.31
C SER A 74 -14.42 2.25 -2.36
N MET A 75 -13.50 2.63 -1.47
CA MET A 75 -12.17 2.00 -1.41
C MET A 75 -12.22 0.58 -0.86
N ASN A 76 -13.10 0.29 0.10
CA ASN A 76 -13.29 -1.07 0.59
C ASN A 76 -13.88 -1.97 -0.50
N GLU A 77 -14.93 -1.54 -1.20
CA GLU A 77 -15.52 -2.28 -2.33
C GLU A 77 -14.46 -2.55 -3.41
N LEU A 78 -13.68 -1.53 -3.77
CA LEU A 78 -12.60 -1.68 -4.73
C LEU A 78 -11.54 -2.67 -4.24
N TYR A 79 -11.10 -2.57 -2.99
CA TYR A 79 -10.15 -3.52 -2.40
C TYR A 79 -10.66 -4.96 -2.43
N GLN A 80 -11.92 -5.20 -2.07
CA GLN A 80 -12.54 -6.53 -2.11
C GLN A 80 -12.67 -7.07 -3.54
N SER A 81 -12.84 -6.20 -4.54
CA SER A 81 -12.91 -6.60 -5.96
C SER A 81 -11.57 -7.02 -6.56
N ILE A 82 -10.45 -6.77 -5.88
CA ILE A 82 -9.12 -7.17 -6.36
C ILE A 82 -9.03 -8.70 -6.32
N PRO A 83 -8.77 -9.37 -7.47
CA PRO A 83 -8.89 -10.82 -7.61
C PRO A 83 -7.72 -11.60 -6.99
N TRP A 84 -6.78 -10.91 -6.34
CA TRP A 84 -5.58 -11.50 -5.78
C TRP A 84 -5.82 -12.05 -4.36
N PRO A 85 -5.06 -13.08 -3.95
CA PRO A 85 -5.20 -13.67 -2.63
C PRO A 85 -4.93 -12.66 -1.52
N ASP A 86 -5.75 -12.71 -0.47
CA ASP A 86 -5.55 -11.97 0.78
C ASP A 86 -4.59 -12.73 1.70
N TYR A 87 -3.77 -11.95 2.40
CA TYR A 87 -2.80 -12.40 3.38
C TYR A 87 -2.89 -11.48 4.60
N GLU A 88 -2.38 -11.96 5.72
CA GLU A 88 -2.30 -11.20 6.96
C GLU A 88 -0.88 -11.20 7.54
N ILE A 89 -0.50 -10.08 8.14
CA ILE A 89 0.69 -9.93 8.98
C ILE A 89 0.20 -9.55 10.37
N THR A 90 0.40 -10.44 11.33
CA THR A 90 0.06 -10.18 12.73
C THR A 90 1.32 -9.73 13.47
N ASN A 91 1.29 -8.55 14.07
CA ASN A 91 2.31 -8.09 15.00
C ASN A 91 1.66 -7.72 16.34
N LYS A 92 1.97 -8.51 17.38
CA LYS A 92 1.49 -8.39 18.77
C LYS A 92 -0.01 -8.09 18.89
N ASP A 93 -0.39 -6.83 18.74
CA ASP A 93 -1.74 -6.29 18.96
C ASP A 93 -2.49 -5.94 17.66
N HIS A 94 -1.84 -6.05 16.49
CA HIS A 94 -2.37 -5.57 15.21
C HIS A 94 -2.23 -6.60 14.10
N THR A 95 -3.35 -6.92 13.45
CA THR A 95 -3.40 -7.69 12.21
C THR A 95 -3.50 -6.74 11.03
N PHE A 96 -2.61 -6.89 10.06
CA PHE A 96 -2.56 -6.10 8.85
C PHE A 96 -2.89 -6.97 7.64
N TYR A 97 -3.88 -6.57 6.85
CA TYR A 97 -4.32 -7.30 5.67
C TYR A 97 -3.75 -6.69 4.39
N TYR A 98 -3.33 -7.56 3.47
CA TYR A 98 -2.82 -7.15 2.17
C TYR A 98 -3.08 -8.24 1.12
N LYS A 99 -3.16 -7.83 -0.14
CA LYS A 99 -3.21 -8.71 -1.31
C LYS A 99 -1.87 -8.76 -2.01
N THR A 100 -1.56 -9.84 -2.74
CA THR A 100 -0.31 -9.92 -3.52
C THR A 100 -0.60 -10.16 -4.99
N ALA A 101 -0.17 -9.22 -5.84
CA ALA A 101 -0.24 -9.38 -7.29
C ALA A 101 0.78 -10.42 -7.79
N PRO A 102 0.47 -11.18 -8.86
CA PRO A 102 1.37 -12.18 -9.40
C PRO A 102 2.62 -11.56 -10.07
N SER A 103 2.53 -10.30 -10.50
CA SER A 103 3.66 -9.55 -11.06
C SER A 103 3.39 -8.05 -11.03
N PHE A 104 4.43 -7.24 -11.24
CA PHE A 104 4.29 -5.79 -11.38
C PHE A 104 3.41 -5.40 -12.57
N GLN A 105 3.50 -6.16 -13.65
CA GLN A 105 2.72 -5.92 -14.86
C GLN A 105 1.24 -6.17 -14.60
N ALA A 106 0.89 -7.29 -13.96
CA ALA A 106 -0.49 -7.57 -13.56
C ALA A 106 -1.07 -6.48 -12.64
N LEU A 107 -0.23 -5.95 -11.73
CA LEU A 107 -0.62 -4.83 -10.88
C LEU A 107 -0.92 -3.57 -11.70
N LYS A 108 -0.03 -3.20 -12.60
CA LYS A 108 -0.20 -2.04 -13.49
C LYS A 108 -1.43 -2.17 -14.36
N ASP A 109 -1.61 -3.32 -15.01
CA ASP A 109 -2.71 -3.55 -15.93
C ASP A 109 -4.06 -3.44 -15.22
N TYR A 110 -4.18 -4.02 -14.02
CA TYR A 110 -5.39 -3.94 -13.21
C TYR A 110 -5.76 -2.47 -12.91
N PHE A 111 -4.83 -1.68 -12.34
CA PHE A 111 -5.14 -0.29 -11.98
C PHE A 111 -5.22 0.67 -13.16
N ASN A 112 -4.56 0.38 -14.29
CA ASN A 112 -4.73 1.14 -15.52
C ASN A 112 -6.10 0.90 -16.15
N ASN A 113 -6.61 -0.33 -16.10
CA ASN A 113 -7.94 -0.65 -16.62
C ASN A 113 -9.04 -0.03 -15.76
N LEU A 114 -8.86 0.02 -14.44
CA LEU A 114 -9.79 0.73 -13.54
C LEU A 114 -9.88 2.23 -13.83
N LYS A 115 -8.78 2.88 -14.23
CA LYS A 115 -8.79 4.32 -14.56
C LYS A 115 -9.43 4.66 -15.91
N LYS A 116 -9.66 3.66 -16.76
CA LYS A 116 -10.28 3.82 -18.08
C LYS A 116 -11.80 3.62 -18.05
N GLN A 117 -12.33 3.13 -16.94
CA GLN A 117 -13.77 3.01 -16.68
C GLN A 117 -14.30 4.34 -16.15
#